data_AF-A0A495A5C6-F1
#
_entry.id   AF-A0A495A5C6-F1
#
_cell.length_a   1.000
_cell.length_b   1.000
_cell.length_c   1.000
_cell.angle_alpha   90.00
_cell.angle_beta   90.00
_cell.angle_gamma   90.00
#
_symmetry.space_group_name_H-M   'P 1'
#
loop_
_entity.id
_entity.type
_entity.pdbx_description
1 polymer ?
#
loop_
_entity_poly.entity_id
_entity_poly.type
_entity_poly.pdbx_seq_one_letter_code
_entity_poly.pdbx_strand_id
1 'polypeptide(L)'
;MASLFFINSQINSIHYSIHVMNQRLEQKRNDLQRLNTASTQLSNCKSEFINQKDLCLKPELMANSWHGQLANNFDTYRQSELQVSYLTLPNEQLANTISQLEDKISEIRAEIESLQSGIASHNSRLHSLYDQRREELSRSE
;
A
#
# COMPACT_ATOMS: atom_id res chain seq x y z
N MET A 1 -14.64 -47.92 3.21
CA MET A 1 -15.49 -46.87 3.84
C MET A 1 -14.70 -45.85 4.67
N ALA A 2 -13.82 -46.24 5.62
CA ALA A 2 -13.04 -45.28 6.43
C ALA A 2 -12.10 -44.37 5.61
N SER A 3 -11.49 -44.91 4.53
CA SER A 3 -10.66 -44.17 3.56
C SER A 3 -11.43 -43.03 2.88
N LEU A 4 -12.64 -43.30 2.40
CA LEU A 4 -13.50 -42.31 1.74
C LEU A 4 -13.93 -41.18 2.69
N PHE A 5 -14.24 -41.53 3.95
CA PHE A 5 -14.56 -40.54 4.99
C PHE A 5 -13.38 -39.58 5.22
N PHE A 6 -12.16 -40.12 5.33
CA PHE A 6 -10.95 -39.32 5.49
C PHE A 6 -10.69 -38.40 4.29
N ILE A 7 -10.83 -38.90 3.06
CA ILE A 7 -10.68 -38.11 1.83
C ILE A 7 -11.70 -36.96 1.80
N ASN A 8 -12.97 -37.23 2.10
CA ASN A 8 -14.01 -36.20 2.14
C ASN A 8 -13.75 -35.15 3.23
N SER A 9 -13.24 -35.57 4.39
CA SER A 9 -12.87 -34.62 5.45
C SER A 9 -11.72 -33.69 5.02
N GLN A 10 -10.70 -34.22 4.33
CA GLN A 10 -9.61 -33.42 3.78
C GLN A 10 -10.10 -32.45 2.70
N ILE A 11 -10.94 -32.90 1.78
CA ILE A 11 -11.55 -32.06 0.74
C ILE A 11 -12.27 -30.88 1.38
N ASN A 12 -13.11 -31.12 2.39
CA ASN A 12 -13.84 -30.06 3.09
C ASN A 12 -12.90 -29.08 3.79
N SER A 13 -11.84 -29.58 4.43
CA SER A 13 -10.85 -28.71 5.10
C SER A 13 -10.10 -27.81 4.12
N ILE A 14 -9.76 -28.33 2.94
CA ILE A 14 -9.05 -27.58 1.89
C ILE A 14 -9.98 -26.54 1.25
N HIS A 15 -11.24 -26.88 1.01
CA HIS A 15 -12.24 -25.91 0.54
C HIS A 15 -12.37 -24.74 1.51
N TYR A 16 -12.45 -25.02 2.81
CA TYR A 16 -12.50 -23.97 3.83
C TYR A 16 -11.23 -23.10 3.81
N SER A 17 -10.04 -23.72 3.73
CA SER A 17 -8.77 -23.00 3.63
C SER A 17 -8.74 -22.07 2.40
N ILE A 18 -9.09 -22.58 1.22
CA ILE A 18 -9.16 -21.81 -0.03
C ILE A 18 -10.14 -20.64 0.11
N HIS A 19 -11.30 -20.86 0.72
CA HIS A 19 -12.29 -19.80 0.94
C HIS A 19 -11.71 -18.65 1.79
N VAL A 20 -11.10 -18.97 2.94
CA VAL A 20 -10.47 -17.97 3.82
C VAL A 20 -9.33 -17.25 3.11
N MET A 21 -8.51 -17.98 2.34
CA MET A 21 -7.42 -17.38 1.57
C MET A 21 -7.93 -16.43 0.49
N ASN A 22 -9.02 -16.76 -0.20
CA ASN A 22 -9.64 -15.88 -1.19
C ASN A 22 -10.20 -14.60 -0.56
N GLN A 23 -10.84 -14.69 0.62
CA GLN A 23 -11.30 -13.51 1.36
C GLN A 23 -10.13 -12.59 1.73
N ARG A 24 -9.02 -13.16 2.24
CA ARG A 24 -7.81 -12.40 2.55
C ARG A 24 -7.19 -11.77 1.31
N LEU A 25 -7.17 -12.49 0.20
CA LEU A 25 -6.65 -12.00 -1.08
C LEU A 25 -7.44 -10.79 -1.58
N GLU A 26 -8.78 -10.85 -1.50
CA GLU A 26 -9.65 -9.74 -1.86
C GLU A 26 -9.40 -8.52 -0.98
N GLN A 27 -9.32 -8.71 0.34
CA GLN A 27 -9.01 -7.64 1.29
C GLN A 27 -7.66 -6.98 0.97
N LYS A 28 -6.62 -7.78 0.74
CA LYS A 28 -5.27 -7.25 0.42
C LYS A 28 -5.24 -6.50 -0.90
N ARG A 29 -6.01 -6.93 -1.90
CA ARG A 29 -6.15 -6.19 -3.17
C ARG A 29 -6.83 -4.84 -2.97
N ASN A 30 -7.86 -4.78 -2.12
CA ASN A 30 -8.52 -3.52 -1.78
C ASN A 30 -7.56 -2.57 -1.03
N ASP A 31 -6.85 -3.09 -0.03
CA ASP A 31 -5.85 -2.31 0.71
C ASP A 31 -4.74 -1.79 -0.21
N LEU A 32 -4.26 -2.62 -1.14
CA LEU A 32 -3.29 -2.21 -2.15
C LEU A 32 -3.83 -1.08 -3.04
N GLN A 33 -5.07 -1.18 -3.50
CA GLN A 33 -5.69 -0.11 -4.29
C GLN A 33 -5.74 1.20 -3.50
N ARG A 34 -6.19 1.15 -2.24
CA ARG A 34 -6.27 2.33 -1.35
C ARG A 34 -4.89 2.96 -1.12
N LEU A 35 -3.86 2.15 -0.88
CA LEU A 35 -2.50 2.65 -0.70
C LEU A 35 -1.95 3.31 -1.97
N ASN A 36 -2.19 2.75 -3.16
CA ASN A 36 -1.76 3.37 -4.41
C ASN A 36 -2.46 4.71 -4.65
N THR A 37 -3.76 4.81 -4.33
CA THR A 37 -4.49 6.08 -4.40
C THR A 37 -3.91 7.10 -3.42
N ALA A 38 -3.67 6.71 -2.17
CA ALA A 38 -3.09 7.59 -1.15
C ALA A 38 -1.68 8.07 -1.52
N SER A 39 -0.82 7.17 -2.02
CA SER A 39 0.52 7.52 -2.51
C SER A 39 0.47 8.52 -3.67
N THR A 40 -0.43 8.32 -4.62
CA THR A 40 -0.65 9.26 -5.73
C THR A 40 -1.09 10.63 -5.22
N GLN A 41 -2.07 10.67 -4.32
CA GLN A 41 -2.58 11.92 -3.73
C GLN A 41 -1.50 12.67 -2.97
N LEU A 42 -0.69 11.97 -2.16
CA LEU A 42 0.41 12.58 -1.41
C LEU A 42 1.53 13.07 -2.32
N SER A 43 1.84 12.36 -3.40
CA SER A 43 2.82 12.80 -4.40
C SER A 43 2.37 14.07 -5.14
N ASN A 44 1.08 14.16 -5.46
CA ASN A 44 0.49 15.37 -6.03
C ASN A 44 0.56 16.52 -5.01
N CYS A 45 0.18 16.27 -3.76
CA CYS A 45 0.26 17.25 -2.68
C CYS A 45 1.70 17.76 -2.50
N LYS A 46 2.69 16.87 -2.43
CA LYS A 46 4.11 17.23 -2.38
C LYS A 46 4.52 18.13 -3.54
N SER A 47 4.07 17.81 -4.75
CA SER A 47 4.35 18.61 -5.95
C SER A 47 3.70 19.99 -5.87
N GLU A 48 2.46 20.08 -5.40
CA GLU A 48 1.77 21.36 -5.17
C GLU A 48 2.50 22.23 -4.15
N PHE A 49 2.93 21.66 -3.02
CA PHE A 49 3.75 22.37 -2.02
C PHE A 49 5.05 22.92 -2.64
N ILE A 50 5.77 22.10 -3.41
CA ILE A 50 7.01 22.54 -4.05
C ILE A 50 6.73 23.66 -5.07
N ASN A 51 5.66 23.56 -5.85
CA ASN A 51 5.27 24.58 -6.83
C ASN A 51 4.79 25.89 -6.17
N GLN A 52 4.25 25.81 -4.96
CA GLN A 52 3.71 26.95 -4.21
C GLN A 52 4.70 27.53 -3.20
N LYS A 53 5.96 27.07 -3.18
CA LYS A 53 6.99 27.57 -2.25
C LYS A 53 7.14 29.10 -2.25
N ASP A 54 6.89 29.73 -3.40
CA ASP A 54 7.03 31.17 -3.57
C ASP A 54 5.84 31.96 -3.00
N LEU A 55 4.73 31.31 -2.64
CA LEU A 55 3.62 31.95 -1.91
C LEU A 55 4.05 32.46 -0.54
N CYS A 56 4.97 31.74 0.11
CA CYS A 56 5.54 32.15 1.40
C CYS A 56 6.39 33.43 1.31
N LEU A 57 6.81 33.79 0.09
CA LEU A 57 7.60 34.98 -0.20
C LEU A 57 6.73 36.17 -0.66
N LYS A 58 5.42 35.98 -0.83
CA LYS A 58 4.51 37.03 -1.32
C LYS A 58 3.59 37.58 -0.22
N PRO A 59 3.27 38.89 -0.24
CA PRO A 59 3.84 39.92 -1.13
C PRO A 59 5.27 40.30 -0.73
N GLU A 60 6.07 40.70 -1.73
CA GLU A 60 7.42 41.23 -1.53
C GLU A 60 7.33 42.53 -0.72
N LEU A 61 7.84 42.51 0.51
CA LEU A 61 8.01 43.72 1.33
C LEU A 61 9.39 44.29 1.03
N MET A 62 9.61 44.66 -0.23
CA MET A 62 10.84 45.33 -0.65
C MET A 62 10.83 46.79 -0.21
N ALA A 63 11.99 47.44 -0.28
CA ALA A 63 12.16 48.85 0.06
C ALA A 63 11.19 49.79 -0.68
N ASN A 64 10.59 49.36 -1.79
CA ASN A 64 9.56 50.12 -2.51
C ASN A 64 8.18 50.14 -1.82
N SER A 65 7.87 49.19 -0.92
CA SER A 65 6.60 49.10 -0.18
C SER A 65 6.75 49.42 1.31
N TRP A 66 7.92 49.15 1.92
CA TRP A 66 8.28 49.56 3.28
C TRP A 66 9.79 49.83 3.38
N HIS A 67 10.18 51.08 3.66
CA HIS A 67 11.59 51.48 3.82
C HIS A 67 12.06 51.26 5.27
N GLY A 68 13.22 50.61 5.45
CA GLY A 68 13.92 50.55 6.75
C GLY A 68 14.59 49.22 7.07
N GLN A 69 15.45 49.22 8.09
CA GLN A 69 16.21 48.04 8.54
C GLN A 69 15.30 46.86 8.94
N LEU A 70 14.09 47.14 9.45
CA LEU A 70 13.09 46.13 9.77
C LEU A 70 12.55 45.39 8.54
N ALA A 71 12.40 46.07 7.41
CA ALA A 71 11.95 45.44 6.17
C ALA A 71 13.01 44.46 5.64
N ASN A 72 14.29 44.86 5.65
CA ASN A 72 15.41 44.00 5.25
C ASN A 72 15.56 42.79 6.17
N ASN A 73 15.44 43.00 7.50
CA ASN A 73 15.52 41.91 8.48
C ASN A 73 14.36 40.92 8.30
N PHE A 74 13.14 41.41 8.05
CA PHE A 74 11.97 40.57 7.80
C PHE A 74 12.08 39.77 6.50
N ASP A 75 12.61 40.39 5.44
CA ASP A 75 12.81 39.69 4.17
C ASP A 75 13.87 38.59 4.28
N THR A 76 14.96 38.88 5.01
CA THR A 76 15.98 37.89 5.35
C THR A 76 15.37 36.72 6.10
N TYR A 77 14.58 36.99 7.15
CA TYR A 77 13.89 35.97 7.94
C TYR A 77 12.94 35.10 7.08
N ARG A 78 12.20 35.71 6.13
CA ARG A 78 11.31 34.94 5.23
C ARG A 78 12.07 33.98 4.34
N GLN A 79 13.22 34.39 3.82
CA GLN A 79 14.05 33.55 2.96
C GLN A 79 14.79 32.47 3.77
N SER A 80 15.36 32.82 4.93
CA SER A 80 16.23 31.92 5.69
C SER A 80 15.48 30.97 6.62
N GLU A 81 14.34 31.38 7.18
CA GLU A 81 13.61 30.58 8.18
C GLU A 81 12.26 30.09 7.64
N LEU A 82 11.42 31.00 7.12
CA LEU A 82 10.05 30.67 6.71
C LEU A 82 10.04 29.74 5.50
N GLN A 83 10.81 30.05 4.45
CA GLN A 83 10.89 29.22 3.25
C GLN A 83 11.54 27.86 3.54
N VAL A 84 12.57 27.84 4.39
CA VAL A 84 13.23 26.59 4.81
C VAL A 84 12.24 25.70 5.56
N SER A 85 11.55 26.25 6.58
CA SER A 85 10.53 25.51 7.33
C SER A 85 9.38 25.04 6.46
N TYR A 86 8.97 25.84 5.47
CA TYR A 86 7.94 25.44 4.51
C TYR A 86 8.39 24.25 3.66
N LEU A 87 9.65 24.25 3.21
CA LEU A 87 10.23 23.17 2.39
C LEU A 87 10.55 21.90 3.18
N THR A 88 10.76 21.99 4.50
CA THR A 88 10.91 20.81 5.37
C THR A 88 9.71 19.86 5.26
N LEU A 89 8.48 20.38 5.16
CA LEU A 89 7.28 19.56 5.07
C LEU A 89 7.25 18.66 3.80
N PRO A 90 7.38 19.18 2.57
CA PRO A 90 7.42 18.35 1.37
C PRO A 90 8.69 17.52 1.22
N ASN A 91 9.84 18.02 1.68
CA ASN A 91 11.13 17.36 1.46
C ASN A 91 11.45 16.27 2.49
N GLU A 92 10.95 16.39 3.71
CA GLU A 92 11.22 15.41 4.78
C GLU A 92 9.96 14.64 5.14
N GLN A 93 8.93 15.32 5.67
CA GLN A 93 7.77 14.64 6.24
C GLN A 93 6.94 13.90 5.18
N LEU A 94 6.59 14.58 4.09
CA LEU A 94 5.86 13.95 2.98
C LEU A 94 6.73 12.92 2.26
N ALA A 95 8.02 13.20 2.04
CA ALA A 95 8.92 12.25 1.40
C ALA A 95 9.06 10.94 2.20
N ASN A 96 9.24 11.05 3.52
CA ASN A 96 9.33 9.89 4.41
C ASN A 96 8.00 9.10 4.44
N THR A 97 6.86 9.80 4.51
CA THR A 97 5.54 9.15 4.48
C THR A 97 5.29 8.43 3.16
N ILE A 98 5.68 9.02 2.02
CA ILE A 98 5.57 8.38 0.70
C ILE A 98 6.46 7.13 0.64
N SER A 99 7.70 7.20 1.14
CA SER A 99 8.60 6.04 1.21
C SER A 99 7.99 4.90 2.04
N GLN A 100 7.44 5.21 3.21
CA GLN A 100 6.78 4.20 4.06
C GLN A 100 5.56 3.56 3.38
N LEU A 101 4.80 4.35 2.60
CA LEU A 101 3.70 3.82 1.80
C LEU A 101 4.19 2.89 0.68
N GLU A 102 5.28 3.24 0.00
CA GLU A 102 5.90 2.41 -1.04
C GLU A 102 6.40 1.08 -0.47
N ASP A 103 7.06 1.12 0.70
CA ASP A 103 7.48 -0.09 1.42
C ASP A 103 6.27 -0.96 1.76
N LYS A 104 5.18 -0.37 2.27
CA LYS A 104 3.97 -1.11 2.61
C LYS A 104 3.26 -1.69 1.38
N ILE A 105 3.27 -0.97 0.25
CA ILE A 105 2.78 -1.46 -1.03
C ILE A 105 3.57 -2.69 -1.47
N SER A 106 4.90 -2.66 -1.33
CA SER A 106 5.77 -3.79 -1.68
C SER A 106 5.47 -5.02 -0.80
N GLU A 107 5.33 -4.82 0.51
CA GLU A 107 4.96 -5.87 1.46
C GLU A 107 3.62 -6.52 1.10
N ILE A 108 2.58 -5.72 0.85
CA ILE A 108 1.25 -6.24 0.50
C ILE A 108 1.26 -6.99 -0.84
N ARG A 109 2.06 -6.55 -1.83
CA ARG A 109 2.23 -7.29 -3.08
C ARG A 109 2.83 -8.68 -2.84
N ALA A 110 3.87 -8.77 -2.02
CA ALA A 110 4.47 -10.05 -1.65
C ALA A 110 3.48 -10.97 -0.90
N GLU A 111 2.67 -10.42 -0.01
CA GLU A 111 1.60 -11.18 0.67
C GLU A 111 0.53 -11.69 -0.31
N ILE A 112 0.14 -10.88 -1.29
CA ILE A 112 -0.81 -11.27 -2.36
C ILE A 112 -0.24 -12.45 -3.16
N GLU A 113 1.02 -12.36 -3.58
CA GLU A 113 1.71 -13.44 -4.32
C GLU A 113 1.77 -14.73 -3.50
N SER A 114 2.11 -14.62 -2.21
CA SER A 114 2.12 -15.75 -1.28
C SER A 114 0.75 -16.42 -1.15
N LEU A 115 -0.33 -15.63 -0.99
CA LEU A 115 -1.69 -16.14 -0.94
C LEU A 115 -2.10 -16.84 -2.24
N GLN A 116 -1.76 -16.26 -3.39
CA GLN A 116 -2.05 -16.86 -4.70
C GLN A 116 -1.32 -18.19 -4.88
N SER A 117 -0.04 -18.26 -4.52
CA SER A 117 0.74 -19.49 -4.56
C SER A 117 0.15 -20.57 -3.65
N GLY A 118 -0.23 -20.20 -2.43
CA GLY A 118 -0.87 -21.14 -1.50
C GLY A 118 -2.23 -21.64 -2.00
N ILE A 119 -3.05 -20.78 -2.62
CA ILE A 119 -4.32 -21.19 -3.26
C ILE A 119 -4.06 -22.18 -4.40
N ALA A 120 -3.06 -21.91 -5.25
CA ALA A 120 -2.69 -22.83 -6.33
C ALA A 120 -2.27 -24.21 -5.79
N SER A 121 -1.44 -24.24 -4.75
CA SER A 121 -1.03 -25.48 -4.07
C SER A 121 -2.23 -26.26 -3.51
N HIS A 122 -3.16 -25.58 -2.84
CA HIS A 122 -4.38 -26.19 -2.30
C HIS A 122 -5.28 -26.75 -3.41
N ASN A 123 -5.41 -26.04 -4.54
CA ASN A 123 -6.15 -26.52 -5.71
C ASN A 123 -5.52 -27.78 -6.32
N SER A 124 -4.19 -27.84 -6.45
CA SER A 124 -3.49 -29.05 -6.91
C SER A 124 -3.71 -30.22 -5.95
N ARG A 125 -3.66 -29.98 -4.64
CA ARG A 125 -3.96 -31.00 -3.64
C ARG A 125 -5.40 -31.49 -3.74
N LEU A 126 -6.35 -30.59 -3.92
CA LEU A 126 -7.76 -30.90 -4.06
C LEU A 126 -8.03 -31.75 -5.32
N HIS A 127 -7.36 -31.46 -6.42
CA HIS A 127 -7.40 -32.30 -7.63
C HIS A 127 -6.94 -33.74 -7.32
N SER A 128 -5.79 -33.89 -6.66
CA SER A 128 -5.29 -35.22 -6.28
C SER A 128 -6.24 -35.99 -5.36
N LEU A 129 -6.93 -35.31 -4.44
CA LEU A 129 -7.91 -35.94 -3.55
C LEU A 129 -9.16 -36.41 -4.28
N TYR A 130 -9.60 -35.67 -5.31
CA TYR A 130 -10.72 -36.13 -6.14
C TYR A 130 -10.38 -37.36 -6.98
N ASP A 131 -9.14 -37.47 -7.46
CA ASP A 131 -8.69 -38.66 -8.18
C ASP A 131 -8.60 -39.86 -7.24
N GLN A 132 -8.00 -39.70 -6.05
CA GLN A 132 -8.00 -40.74 -5.01
C GLN A 132 -9.41 -41.18 -4.63
N ARG A 133 -10.35 -40.23 -4.48
CA ARG A 133 -11.76 -40.54 -4.18
C ARG A 133 -12.38 -41.41 -5.27
N ARG A 134 -12.07 -41.11 -6.54
CA ARG A 134 -12.59 -41.84 -7.71
C ARG A 134 -12.07 -43.26 -7.75
N GLU A 135 -10.78 -43.45 -7.50
CA GLU A 135 -10.14 -44.76 -7.42
C GLU A 135 -10.76 -45.61 -6.30
N GLU A 136 -10.92 -45.04 -5.11
CA GLU A 136 -11.49 -45.75 -3.95
C GLU A 136 -12.95 -46.15 -4.18
N LEU A 137 -13.73 -45.32 -4.87
CA LEU A 137 -15.10 -45.67 -5.28
C LEU A 137 -15.10 -46.86 -6.26
N SER A 138 -14.22 -46.84 -7.27
CA SER A 138 -14.10 -47.93 -8.24
C SER A 138 -13.59 -49.25 -7.65
N ARG A 139 -12.87 -49.22 -6.52
CA ARG A 139 -12.42 -50.41 -5.78
C ARG A 139 -13.48 -50.98 -4.84
N SER A 140 -14.52 -50.20 -4.55
CA SER A 140 -15.60 -50.59 -3.65
C SER A 140 -16.83 -51.15 -4.35
N GLU A 141 -16.84 -51.12 -5.69
CA GLU A 141 -17.78 -51.81 -6.59
C GLU A 141 -17.27 -53.23 -6.91
#